data_AF-A0A2V2VM71-F1
#
_entry.id   AF-A0A2V2VM71-F1
#
_cell.length_a   1.000
_cell.length_b   1.000
_cell.length_c   1.000
_cell.angle_alpha   90.00
_cell.angle_beta   90.00
_cell.angle_gamma   90.00
#
_symmetry.space_group_name_H-M   'P 1'
#
loop_
_entity.id
_entity.type
_entity.pdbx_description
1 polymer ?
#
loop_
_entity_poly.entity_id
_entity_poly.type
_entity_poly.pdbx_seq_one_letter_code
_entity_poly.pdbx_strand_id
1 'polypeptide(L)'
;MSIGGMRRFIAAGGCSGALSSSPTVLVSGANSPVGATLALMMAARGRFYRPLVNQGINLWRYRMGRIHKGWCTWEYQHTRPDPRPFPDPPVNDYFGRSRLWNPISGKMGYVNKKAEEWGWPHQRPPPTGLRRSQEYFPFFFARYFPDAEVRLVLDSVLNKETTHPVFYIPNDMSRAELVNYLKNIYGVENIVRIKVRNARGRRYKNELGEIKTMDDYKIAIVELDSPVSVEFKQIKGTEDTPDNRPQTQISG
;
A
#
# COMPACT_ATOMS: atom_id res chain seq x y z
N MET A 1 47.04 -0.17 29.02
CA MET A 1 46.66 -0.68 30.36
C MET A 1 45.15 -0.77 30.42
N SER A 2 44.64 -1.95 30.82
CA SER A 2 43.28 -2.31 31.23
C SER A 2 42.11 -2.13 30.23
N ILE A 3 41.65 -3.27 29.68
CA ILE A 3 40.33 -3.48 29.09
C ILE A 3 39.48 -4.15 30.18
N GLY A 4 38.40 -3.51 30.64
CA GLY A 4 37.31 -4.14 31.40
C GLY A 4 36.09 -4.27 30.47
N GLY A 5 35.21 -5.26 30.54
CA GLY A 5 35.03 -6.37 31.46
C GLY A 5 33.61 -6.88 31.16
N MET A 6 33.48 -7.95 30.36
CA MET A 6 32.20 -8.53 29.97
C MET A 6 32.09 -9.95 30.55
N ARG A 7 30.96 -10.20 31.21
CA ARG A 7 30.64 -11.38 32.02
C ARG A 7 30.70 -12.67 31.20
N ARG A 8 31.36 -13.71 31.74
CA ARG A 8 31.24 -15.11 31.31
C ARG A 8 30.64 -15.93 32.45
N PHE A 9 29.51 -16.59 32.22
CA PHE A 9 29.08 -17.74 33.01
C PHE A 9 29.34 -19.00 32.17
N ILE A 10 30.18 -19.88 32.69
CA ILE A 10 30.45 -21.22 32.16
C ILE A 10 29.61 -22.18 32.99
N ALA A 11 28.73 -22.94 32.34
CA ALA A 11 28.11 -24.12 32.94
C ALA A 11 28.69 -25.36 32.24
N ALA A 12 29.50 -26.11 32.97
CA ALA A 12 30.00 -27.41 32.59
C ALA A 12 29.23 -28.49 33.36
N GLY A 13 29.06 -29.67 32.74
CA GLY A 13 28.70 -30.90 33.44
C GLY A 13 27.56 -31.67 32.77
N GLY A 14 27.92 -32.69 32.00
CA GLY A 14 27.00 -33.60 31.33
C GLY A 14 26.66 -34.86 32.13
N CYS A 15 25.77 -35.64 31.50
CA CYS A 15 25.52 -37.08 31.63
C CYS A 15 25.03 -37.61 32.98
N SER A 16 23.75 -37.99 33.05
CA SER A 16 23.26 -39.05 33.95
C SER A 16 21.96 -39.65 33.42
N GLY A 17 21.96 -40.98 33.23
CA GLY A 17 20.81 -41.77 32.83
C GLY A 17 19.83 -41.98 33.99
N ALA A 18 18.54 -42.03 33.66
CA ALA A 18 17.47 -42.33 34.60
C ALA A 18 17.09 -43.81 34.47
N LEU A 19 17.57 -44.63 35.40
CA LEU A 19 16.99 -45.93 35.74
C LEU A 19 15.81 -45.67 36.70
N SER A 20 14.58 -45.98 36.27
CA SER A 20 13.43 -46.00 37.15
C SER A 20 13.33 -47.37 37.82
N SER A 21 13.66 -47.45 39.10
CA SER A 21 13.25 -48.54 39.98
C SER A 21 11.94 -48.16 40.68
N SER A 22 11.02 -49.13 40.79
CA SER A 22 9.84 -49.04 41.65
C SER A 22 9.80 -50.29 42.54
N PRO A 23 9.33 -50.17 43.79
CA PRO A 23 9.52 -51.18 44.82
C PRO A 23 8.40 -52.22 44.79
N THR A 24 8.74 -53.48 45.06
CA THR A 24 7.75 -54.50 45.45
C THR A 24 8.14 -55.09 46.80
N VAL A 25 7.25 -54.88 47.76
CA VAL A 25 7.26 -55.47 49.09
C VAL A 25 6.72 -56.90 49.03
N LEU A 26 7.35 -57.74 49.85
CA LEU A 26 7.15 -59.16 50.14
C LEU A 26 5.68 -59.62 50.36
N VAL A 27 5.40 -60.91 50.10
CA VAL A 27 5.17 -61.94 51.13
C VAL A 27 4.85 -63.32 50.50
N SER A 28 5.70 -64.29 50.88
CA SER A 28 5.47 -65.72 51.16
C SER A 28 4.81 -66.64 50.11
N GLY A 29 5.63 -67.54 49.57
CA GLY A 29 5.18 -68.76 48.91
C GLY A 29 4.76 -69.83 49.93
N ALA A 30 3.58 -70.39 49.70
CA ALA A 30 3.15 -71.66 50.29
C ALA A 30 3.26 -72.77 49.23
N ASN A 31 3.72 -73.92 49.70
CA ASN A 31 4.08 -75.13 48.95
C ASN A 31 2.95 -75.67 48.04
N SER A 32 3.33 -76.19 46.87
CA SER A 32 2.58 -77.27 46.16
C SER A 32 2.49 -78.53 47.06
N PRO A 33 1.59 -79.52 46.85
CA PRO A 33 1.18 -80.07 45.54
C PRO A 33 -0.26 -80.70 45.46
N VAL A 34 -0.52 -81.40 44.34
CA VAL A 34 -1.42 -82.56 44.15
C VAL A 34 -2.84 -82.31 43.61
N GLY A 35 -3.16 -83.02 42.52
CA GLY A 35 -4.49 -83.61 42.32
C GLY A 35 -5.36 -82.98 41.23
N ALA A 36 -5.53 -83.70 40.13
CA ALA A 36 -6.42 -83.38 39.02
C ALA A 36 -7.89 -83.25 39.44
N THR A 37 -8.64 -82.37 38.77
CA THR A 37 -9.97 -82.65 38.18
C THR A 37 -10.46 -81.48 37.33
N LEU A 38 -11.25 -81.83 36.30
CA LEU A 38 -11.73 -81.01 35.19
C LEU A 38 -12.40 -79.69 35.59
N ALA A 39 -12.17 -78.64 34.80
CA ALA A 39 -13.12 -77.54 34.64
C ALA A 39 -13.25 -77.16 33.16
N LEU A 40 -14.51 -77.01 32.75
CA LEU A 40 -15.03 -76.89 31.39
C LEU A 40 -14.29 -75.86 30.51
N MET A 41 -14.13 -76.24 29.24
CA MET A 41 -13.94 -75.29 28.14
C MET A 41 -15.09 -74.28 28.11
N MET A 42 -14.78 -73.01 28.33
CA MET A 42 -15.61 -71.91 27.87
C MET A 42 -14.90 -71.18 26.73
N ALA A 43 -15.39 -71.39 25.51
CA ALA A 43 -15.02 -70.59 24.35
C ALA A 43 -15.58 -69.16 24.53
N ALA A 44 -14.79 -68.28 25.13
CA ALA A 44 -15.11 -66.87 25.23
C ALA A 44 -14.99 -66.22 23.84
N ARG A 45 -16.15 -65.95 23.25
CA ARG A 45 -16.33 -65.25 21.96
C ARG A 45 -15.80 -63.81 22.07
N GLY A 46 -14.50 -63.63 21.87
CA GLY A 46 -13.86 -62.31 21.76
C GLY A 46 -13.94 -61.75 20.34
N ARG A 47 -15.15 -61.42 19.86
CA ARG A 47 -15.33 -60.60 18.66
C ARG A 47 -16.46 -59.63 18.93
N PHE A 48 -16.12 -58.39 19.29
CA PHE A 48 -16.68 -57.17 18.71
C PHE A 48 -16.07 -55.97 19.46
N TYR A 49 -15.43 -55.09 18.68
CA TYR A 49 -14.89 -53.76 19.06
C TYR A 49 -13.64 -53.70 19.96
N ARG A 50 -12.48 -54.10 19.43
CA ARG A 50 -11.28 -53.28 19.67
C ARG A 50 -11.42 -52.03 18.80
N PRO A 51 -11.51 -50.81 19.35
CA PRO A 51 -11.60 -49.64 18.50
C PRO A 51 -10.31 -49.55 17.69
N LEU A 52 -10.44 -49.56 16.37
CA LEU A 52 -9.37 -49.42 15.39
C LEU A 52 -8.81 -47.99 15.39
N VAL A 53 -8.53 -47.42 16.57
CA VAL A 53 -8.20 -45.99 16.74
C VAL A 53 -7.00 -45.59 15.89
N ASN A 54 -6.10 -46.54 15.59
CA ASN A 54 -4.88 -46.28 14.82
C ASN A 54 -4.83 -47.00 13.47
N GLN A 55 -5.66 -48.01 13.18
CA GLN A 55 -5.56 -48.71 11.89
C GLN A 55 -6.10 -47.86 10.74
N GLY A 56 -7.24 -47.17 10.93
CA GLY A 56 -7.78 -46.26 9.91
C GLY A 56 -6.87 -45.05 9.64
N ILE A 57 -6.30 -44.47 10.70
CA ILE A 57 -5.36 -43.34 10.61
C ILE A 57 -4.03 -43.77 9.96
N ASN A 58 -3.49 -44.94 10.31
CA ASN A 58 -2.27 -45.46 9.68
C ASN A 58 -2.50 -45.90 8.23
N LEU A 59 -3.66 -46.48 7.90
CA LEU A 59 -4.02 -46.81 6.51
C LEU A 59 -4.23 -45.54 5.68
N TRP A 60 -4.82 -44.49 6.27
CA TRP A 60 -4.97 -43.18 5.65
C TRP A 60 -3.61 -42.50 5.45
N ARG A 61 -2.70 -42.54 6.43
CA ARG A 61 -1.30 -42.09 6.26
C ARG A 61 -0.52 -42.91 5.23
N TYR A 62 -0.79 -44.21 5.13
CA TYR A 62 -0.15 -45.11 4.18
C TYR A 62 -0.66 -44.91 2.73
N ARG A 63 -1.96 -44.64 2.55
CA ARG A 63 -2.61 -44.48 1.23
C ARG A 63 -2.69 -43.04 0.73
N MET A 64 -2.92 -42.07 1.61
CA MET A 64 -3.07 -40.65 1.27
C MET A 64 -1.86 -39.80 1.67
N GLY A 65 -1.08 -40.24 2.66
CA GLY A 65 0.02 -39.46 3.23
C GLY A 65 1.41 -39.73 2.63
N ARG A 66 1.54 -40.63 1.66
CA ARG A 66 2.80 -40.91 0.99
C ARG A 66 2.80 -40.34 -0.42
N ILE A 67 3.65 -39.35 -0.64
CA ILE A 67 4.25 -39.14 -1.95
C ILE A 67 4.86 -40.50 -2.35
N HIS A 68 4.30 -41.16 -3.37
CA HIS A 68 4.64 -42.54 -3.77
C HIS A 68 6.15 -42.74 -4.02
N LYS A 69 6.85 -41.67 -4.40
CA LYS A 69 8.31 -41.55 -4.44
C LYS A 69 8.68 -40.16 -3.91
N GLY A 70 9.21 -40.10 -2.69
CA GLY A 70 9.65 -38.84 -2.08
C GLY A 70 10.74 -38.15 -2.92
N TRP A 71 10.83 -36.84 -2.79
CA TRP A 71 11.90 -36.04 -3.38
C TRP A 71 13.15 -36.09 -2.49
N CYS A 72 14.34 -36.02 -3.09
CA CYS A 72 15.61 -35.95 -2.34
C CYS A 72 15.83 -34.53 -1.79
N THR A 73 15.00 -34.09 -0.85
CA THR A 73 15.05 -32.72 -0.33
C THR A 73 16.35 -32.39 0.41
N TRP A 74 17.09 -33.40 0.87
CA TRP A 74 18.39 -33.25 1.53
C TRP A 74 19.52 -32.83 0.58
N GLU A 75 19.34 -32.97 -0.74
CA GLU A 75 20.31 -32.52 -1.74
C GLU A 75 20.27 -31.00 -1.98
N TYR A 76 19.17 -30.35 -1.56
CA TYR A 76 18.94 -28.93 -1.78
C TYR A 76 19.25 -28.13 -0.51
N GLN A 77 19.94 -27.00 -0.68
CA GLN A 77 20.02 -26.00 0.38
C GLN A 77 18.63 -25.46 0.70
N HIS A 78 18.37 -25.13 1.98
CA HIS A 78 17.09 -24.57 2.43
C HIS A 78 16.92 -23.09 2.02
N THR A 79 16.84 -22.85 0.71
CA THR A 79 16.50 -21.57 0.10
C THR A 79 15.14 -21.66 -0.58
N ARG A 80 14.45 -20.52 -0.70
CA ARG A 80 13.15 -20.48 -1.38
C ARG A 80 13.39 -20.31 -2.87
N PRO A 81 13.06 -21.29 -3.72
CA PRO A 81 13.11 -21.08 -5.15
C PRO A 81 12.07 -20.04 -5.55
N ASP A 82 12.40 -19.25 -6.57
CA ASP A 82 11.45 -18.30 -7.14
C ASP A 82 10.23 -19.03 -7.73
N PRO A 83 9.02 -18.50 -7.51
CA PRO A 83 7.82 -19.11 -8.05
C PRO A 83 7.84 -19.07 -9.58
N ARG A 84 7.25 -20.09 -10.21
CA ARG A 84 6.98 -20.13 -11.65
C ARG A 84 5.47 -20.26 -11.85
N PRO A 85 4.79 -19.30 -12.50
CA PRO A 85 5.32 -18.06 -13.09
C PRO A 85 5.78 -17.04 -12.04
N PHE A 86 6.77 -16.22 -12.40
CA PHE A 86 7.26 -15.13 -11.56
C PHE A 86 6.23 -13.98 -11.58
N PRO A 87 5.90 -13.37 -10.44
CA PRO A 87 4.93 -12.28 -10.39
C PRO A 87 5.50 -10.99 -10.99
N ASP A 88 4.68 -10.29 -11.77
CA ASP A 88 5.00 -8.94 -12.23
C ASP A 88 4.99 -7.93 -11.06
N PRO A 89 5.78 -6.84 -11.15
CA PRO A 89 5.77 -5.81 -10.13
C PRO A 89 4.41 -5.10 -10.05
N PRO A 90 4.01 -4.60 -8.87
CA PRO A 90 2.70 -3.96 -8.67
C PRO A 90 2.60 -2.53 -9.23
N VAL A 91 3.71 -1.96 -9.72
CA VAL A 91 3.73 -0.60 -10.28
C VAL A 91 2.99 -0.60 -11.62
N ASN A 92 2.12 0.39 -11.84
CA ASN A 92 1.37 0.50 -13.07
C ASN A 92 2.16 1.27 -14.13
N ASP A 93 2.79 0.53 -15.03
CA ASP A 93 3.62 1.05 -16.13
C ASP A 93 2.79 1.61 -17.30
N TYR A 94 1.45 1.48 -17.25
CA TYR A 94 0.57 1.96 -18.30
C TYR A 94 0.13 3.41 -18.07
N PHE A 95 0.70 4.32 -18.85
CA PHE A 95 0.36 5.76 -18.84
C PHE A 95 -0.67 6.13 -19.91
N GLY A 96 -1.50 5.19 -20.37
CA GLY A 96 -2.47 5.40 -21.45
C GLY A 96 -3.67 6.28 -21.08
N ARG A 97 -4.77 6.22 -21.84
CA ARG A 97 -6.05 6.88 -21.47
C ARG A 97 -6.79 6.08 -20.38
N SER A 98 -6.68 4.76 -20.42
CA SER A 98 -7.40 3.82 -19.55
C SER A 98 -6.59 3.33 -18.34
N ARG A 99 -5.52 4.02 -17.93
CA ARG A 99 -4.85 3.73 -16.63
C ARG A 99 -5.90 3.75 -15.54
N LEU A 100 -5.84 2.72 -14.71
CA LEU A 100 -6.73 2.54 -13.59
C LEU A 100 -5.99 2.92 -12.31
N TRP A 101 -6.75 3.49 -11.38
CA TRP A 101 -6.31 3.65 -10.01
C TRP A 101 -6.36 2.29 -9.30
N ASN A 102 -5.29 1.94 -8.58
CA ASN A 102 -5.23 0.67 -7.85
C ASN A 102 -5.98 0.83 -6.51
N PRO A 103 -7.05 0.06 -6.26
CA PRO A 103 -7.80 0.13 -5.01
C PRO A 103 -7.07 -0.48 -3.80
N ILE A 104 -6.03 -1.27 -4.03
CA ILE A 104 -5.30 -1.96 -2.96
C ILE A 104 -4.37 -0.97 -2.25
N SER A 105 -4.71 -0.64 -1.00
CA SER A 105 -3.88 0.23 -0.16
C SER A 105 -2.70 -0.53 0.46
N GLY A 106 -1.47 -0.13 0.13
CA GLY A 106 -0.27 -0.67 0.76
C GLY A 106 0.06 -0.04 2.11
N LYS A 107 0.86 -0.74 2.93
CA LYS A 107 1.31 -0.25 4.25
C LYS A 107 2.03 1.11 4.19
N MET A 108 2.77 1.35 3.09
CA MET A 108 3.58 2.56 2.92
C MET A 108 2.71 3.83 2.87
N GLY A 109 1.54 3.76 2.23
CA GLY A 109 0.62 4.90 2.17
C GLY A 109 0.17 5.35 3.57
N TYR A 110 -0.09 4.41 4.49
CA TYR A 110 -0.43 4.74 5.88
C TYR A 110 0.74 5.31 6.66
N VAL A 111 1.96 4.86 6.39
CA VAL A 111 3.18 5.38 7.03
C VAL A 111 3.43 6.82 6.59
N ASN A 112 3.41 7.07 5.28
CA ASN A 112 3.61 8.41 4.72
C ASN A 112 2.54 9.38 5.22
N LYS A 113 1.26 8.97 5.20
CA LYS A 113 0.17 9.78 5.73
C LYS A 113 0.39 10.18 7.19
N LYS A 114 0.87 9.27 8.05
CA LYS A 114 1.19 9.60 9.45
C LYS A 114 2.41 10.54 9.58
N ALA A 115 3.39 10.38 8.71
CA ALA A 115 4.56 11.24 8.68
C ALA A 115 4.18 12.67 8.26
N GLU A 116 3.33 12.82 7.25
CA GLU A 116 2.82 14.12 6.78
C GLU A 116 1.89 14.78 7.81
N GLU A 117 0.95 14.03 8.36
CA GLU A 117 -0.08 14.59 9.24
C GLU A 117 0.45 15.05 10.61
N TRP A 118 1.42 14.33 11.17
CA TRP A 118 1.91 14.61 12.53
C TRP A 118 3.37 14.21 12.76
N GLY A 119 4.19 14.03 11.71
CA GLY A 119 5.63 13.81 11.89
C GLY A 119 6.02 12.48 12.52
N TRP A 120 5.24 11.41 12.30
CA TRP A 120 5.62 10.04 12.71
C TRP A 120 6.95 9.63 12.06
N PRO A 121 7.90 8.99 12.78
CA PRO A 121 7.83 8.52 14.17
C PRO A 121 8.37 9.49 15.22
N HIS A 122 8.82 10.68 14.82
CA HIS A 122 9.55 11.58 15.71
C HIS A 122 8.65 12.28 16.73
N GLN A 123 7.43 12.64 16.34
CA GLN A 123 6.45 13.23 17.24
C GLN A 123 5.47 12.18 17.75
N ARG A 124 4.69 12.52 18.80
CA ARG A 124 3.62 11.66 19.33
C ARG A 124 2.32 11.88 18.55
N PRO A 125 1.48 10.84 18.40
CA PRO A 125 0.20 11.00 17.74
C PRO A 125 -0.70 11.96 18.53
N PRO A 126 -1.38 12.91 17.86
CA PRO A 126 -2.39 13.74 18.51
C PRO A 126 -3.55 12.89 19.06
N PRO A 127 -4.29 13.39 20.07
CA PRO A 127 -5.42 12.65 20.64
C PRO A 127 -6.51 12.39 19.59
N THR A 128 -7.21 11.27 19.72
CA THR A 128 -8.25 10.85 18.76
C THR A 128 -9.35 11.89 18.56
N GLY A 129 -9.67 12.65 19.61
CA GLY A 129 -10.63 13.77 19.53
C GLY A 129 -10.18 14.82 18.52
N LEU A 130 -8.94 15.31 18.65
CA LEU A 130 -8.38 16.31 17.73
C LEU A 130 -8.27 15.76 16.31
N ARG A 131 -7.88 14.50 16.12
CA ARG A 131 -7.75 13.88 14.80
C ARG A 131 -9.06 13.75 14.02
N ARG A 132 -10.20 13.77 14.72
CA ARG A 132 -11.55 13.69 14.12
C ARG A 132 -12.26 15.04 14.07
N SER A 133 -11.67 16.07 14.66
CA SER A 133 -12.27 17.40 14.72
C SER A 133 -11.81 18.26 13.56
N GLN A 134 -12.43 19.44 13.41
CA GLN A 134 -12.15 20.37 12.33
C GLN A 134 -10.84 21.14 12.55
N GLU A 135 -10.36 21.15 13.79
CA GLU A 135 -9.11 21.76 14.23
C GLU A 135 -7.91 20.86 13.92
N TYR A 136 -8.12 19.65 13.40
CA TYR A 136 -7.02 18.84 12.91
C TYR A 136 -6.31 19.56 11.76
N PHE A 137 -4.98 19.65 11.83
CA PHE A 137 -4.20 20.50 10.95
C PHE A 137 -4.53 20.38 9.45
N PRO A 138 -4.65 19.18 8.85
CA PRO A 138 -5.03 19.06 7.44
C PRO A 138 -6.40 19.68 7.10
N PHE A 139 -7.41 19.48 7.95
CA PHE A 139 -8.76 20.02 7.72
C PHE A 139 -8.82 21.51 8.00
N PHE A 140 -8.15 21.95 9.07
CA PHE A 140 -8.02 23.36 9.42
C PHE A 140 -7.35 24.12 8.27
N PHE A 141 -6.20 23.64 7.80
CA PHE A 141 -5.44 24.30 6.74
C PHE A 141 -6.22 24.33 5.43
N ALA A 142 -6.83 23.22 5.01
CA ALA A 142 -7.64 23.18 3.79
C ALA A 142 -8.84 24.13 3.81
N ARG A 143 -9.37 24.48 5.00
CA ARG A 143 -10.49 25.41 5.14
C ARG A 143 -10.05 26.88 5.05
N TYR A 144 -8.99 27.25 5.76
CA TYR A 144 -8.54 28.65 5.85
C TYR A 144 -7.60 29.03 4.70
N PHE A 145 -6.82 28.08 4.20
CA PHE A 145 -5.86 28.24 3.12
C PHE A 145 -6.18 27.21 2.03
N PRO A 146 -7.25 27.44 1.25
CA PRO A 146 -7.63 26.52 0.19
C PRO A 146 -6.55 26.49 -0.90
N ASP A 147 -5.98 25.31 -1.12
CA ASP A 147 -5.00 25.06 -2.18
C ASP A 147 -5.71 24.51 -3.41
N ALA A 148 -6.30 25.41 -4.21
CA ALA A 148 -7.05 25.04 -5.41
C ALA A 148 -6.61 25.87 -6.61
N GLU A 149 -6.01 25.21 -7.60
CA GLU A 149 -5.56 25.86 -8.82
C GLU A 149 -6.65 25.91 -9.89
N VAL A 150 -7.29 27.07 -10.04
CA VAL A 150 -8.23 27.32 -11.15
C VAL A 150 -7.52 28.14 -12.22
N ARG A 151 -7.23 27.52 -13.35
CA ARG A 151 -6.47 28.13 -14.46
C ARG A 151 -7.43 28.48 -15.61
N LEU A 152 -7.39 29.73 -16.09
CA LEU A 152 -8.17 30.18 -17.24
C LEU A 152 -7.49 29.76 -18.55
N VAL A 153 -8.27 29.22 -19.49
CA VAL A 153 -7.80 28.97 -20.86
C VAL A 153 -7.85 30.27 -21.64
N LEU A 154 -6.71 30.90 -21.85
CA LEU A 154 -6.61 32.22 -22.48
C LEU A 154 -7.23 32.22 -23.89
N ASP A 155 -7.05 31.16 -24.67
CA ASP A 155 -7.63 31.02 -26.02
C ASP A 155 -9.15 31.22 -26.05
N SER A 156 -9.84 31.01 -24.91
CA SER A 156 -11.30 31.19 -24.83
C SER A 156 -11.73 32.64 -24.75
N VAL A 157 -10.92 33.52 -24.15
CA VAL A 157 -11.28 34.92 -23.83
C VAL A 157 -10.39 35.96 -24.54
N LEU A 158 -9.27 35.54 -25.11
CA LEU A 158 -8.26 36.44 -25.67
C LEU A 158 -8.73 36.99 -27.04
N ASN A 159 -8.83 38.32 -27.15
CA ASN A 159 -9.22 39.08 -28.35
C ASN A 159 -10.58 38.68 -28.96
N LYS A 160 -11.43 37.98 -28.20
CA LYS A 160 -12.77 37.57 -28.62
C LYS A 160 -13.73 37.72 -27.45
N GLU A 161 -14.87 38.33 -27.71
CA GLU A 161 -15.97 38.38 -26.74
C GLU A 161 -16.63 37.00 -26.65
N THR A 162 -16.69 36.46 -25.44
CA THR A 162 -17.29 35.16 -25.15
C THR A 162 -18.17 35.25 -23.92
N THR A 163 -19.32 34.56 -23.96
CA THR A 163 -20.14 34.27 -22.77
C THR A 163 -19.77 32.93 -22.13
N HIS A 164 -18.81 32.19 -22.72
CA HIS A 164 -18.44 30.84 -22.33
C HIS A 164 -16.93 30.68 -22.08
N PRO A 165 -16.34 31.34 -21.07
CA PRO A 165 -14.95 31.10 -20.69
C PRO A 165 -14.72 29.65 -20.25
N VAL A 166 -13.52 29.14 -20.54
CA VAL A 166 -13.11 27.77 -20.21
C VAL A 166 -12.02 27.78 -19.15
N PHE A 167 -12.19 26.97 -18.11
CA PHE A 167 -11.25 26.81 -17.01
C PHE A 167 -10.75 25.37 -16.90
N TYR A 168 -9.50 25.21 -16.48
CA TYR A 168 -8.95 23.96 -15.97
C TYR A 168 -8.92 24.00 -14.45
N ILE A 169 -9.43 22.93 -13.82
CA ILE A 169 -9.71 22.85 -12.39
C ILE A 169 -9.21 21.50 -11.88
N PRO A 170 -8.82 21.37 -10.60
CA PRO A 170 -8.60 20.07 -9.97
C PRO A 170 -9.82 19.13 -10.08
N ASN A 171 -9.54 17.83 -10.18
CA ASN A 171 -10.59 16.81 -10.33
C ASN A 171 -11.49 16.67 -9.10
N ASP A 172 -11.03 17.09 -7.93
CA ASP A 172 -11.79 16.97 -6.69
C ASP A 172 -12.88 18.05 -6.57
N MET A 173 -12.72 19.19 -7.25
CA MET A 173 -13.61 20.34 -7.08
C MET A 173 -14.99 20.12 -7.72
N SER A 174 -16.05 20.45 -6.99
CA SER A 174 -17.43 20.39 -7.49
C SER A 174 -17.84 21.65 -8.28
N ARG A 175 -18.99 21.59 -8.96
CA ARG A 175 -19.53 22.77 -9.67
C ARG A 175 -19.87 23.91 -8.71
N ALA A 176 -20.41 23.58 -7.55
CA ALA A 176 -20.78 24.57 -6.53
C ALA A 176 -19.55 25.23 -5.90
N GLU A 177 -18.50 24.44 -5.65
CA GLU A 177 -17.21 24.98 -5.18
C GLU A 177 -16.60 25.93 -6.20
N LEU A 178 -16.66 25.62 -7.50
CA LEU A 178 -16.17 26.54 -8.53
C LEU A 178 -16.94 27.86 -8.53
N VAL A 179 -18.28 27.83 -8.41
CA VAL A 179 -19.08 29.06 -8.31
C VAL A 179 -18.63 29.88 -7.11
N ASN A 180 -18.49 29.25 -5.94
CA ASN A 180 -18.06 29.93 -4.72
C ASN A 180 -16.64 30.49 -4.86
N TYR A 181 -15.73 29.75 -5.50
CA TYR A 181 -14.36 30.16 -5.75
C TYR A 181 -14.32 31.41 -6.65
N LEU A 182 -15.02 31.38 -7.79
CA LEU A 182 -15.09 32.52 -8.71
C LEU A 182 -15.79 33.73 -8.09
N LYS A 183 -16.84 33.50 -7.29
CA LYS A 183 -17.57 34.55 -6.59
C LYS A 183 -16.72 35.22 -5.50
N ASN A 184 -16.13 34.44 -4.59
CA ASN A 184 -15.50 34.99 -3.40
C ASN A 184 -14.07 35.49 -3.62
N ILE A 185 -13.35 34.91 -4.59
CA ILE A 185 -11.95 35.30 -4.87
C ILE A 185 -11.87 36.30 -6.02
N TYR A 186 -12.58 36.04 -7.12
CA TYR A 186 -12.51 36.85 -8.34
C TYR A 186 -13.68 37.82 -8.52
N GLY A 187 -14.70 37.78 -7.66
CA GLY A 187 -15.86 38.68 -7.74
C GLY A 187 -16.80 38.41 -8.92
N VAL A 188 -16.77 37.22 -9.50
CA VAL A 188 -17.62 36.85 -10.65
C VAL A 188 -18.95 36.29 -10.15
N GLU A 189 -20.02 37.08 -10.19
CA GLU A 189 -21.34 36.70 -9.67
C GLU A 189 -22.34 36.24 -10.73
N ASN A 190 -22.13 36.64 -11.99
CA ASN A 190 -23.04 36.48 -13.12
C ASN A 190 -22.92 35.11 -13.82
N ILE A 191 -22.89 34.03 -13.03
CA ILE A 191 -22.74 32.65 -13.54
C ILE A 191 -24.12 32.00 -13.71
N VAL A 192 -24.45 31.62 -14.95
CA VAL A 192 -25.70 30.95 -15.31
C VAL A 192 -25.63 29.45 -15.02
N ARG A 193 -24.64 28.77 -15.63
CA ARG A 193 -24.45 27.33 -15.50
C ARG A 193 -23.04 26.90 -15.84
N ILE A 194 -22.66 25.71 -15.37
CA ILE A 194 -21.33 25.14 -15.58
C ILE A 194 -21.45 23.74 -16.16
N LYS A 195 -20.79 23.51 -17.30
CA LYS A 195 -20.62 22.18 -17.92
C LYS A 195 -19.21 21.68 -17.60
N VAL A 196 -19.12 20.44 -17.12
CA VAL A 196 -17.87 19.85 -16.64
C VAL A 196 -17.53 18.58 -17.41
N ARG A 197 -16.25 18.38 -17.72
CA ARG A 197 -15.71 17.15 -18.31
C ARG A 197 -14.37 16.81 -17.67
N ASN A 198 -14.21 15.58 -17.19
CA ASN A 198 -12.92 15.10 -16.67
C ASN A 198 -12.02 14.71 -17.84
N ALA A 199 -10.77 15.16 -17.79
CA ALA A 199 -9.76 14.87 -18.78
C ALA A 199 -8.53 14.24 -18.11
N ARG A 200 -7.88 13.34 -18.84
CA ARG A 200 -6.57 12.84 -18.48
C ARG A 200 -5.55 13.95 -18.68
N GLY A 201 -4.54 14.00 -17.80
CA GLY A 201 -3.37 14.85 -17.96
C GLY A 201 -2.71 14.62 -19.31
N ARG A 202 -2.11 15.69 -19.84
CA ARG A 202 -1.41 15.60 -21.13
C ARG A 202 -0.18 14.72 -20.98
N ARG A 203 0.03 13.90 -22.02
CA ARG A 203 1.10 12.90 -22.06
C ARG A 203 2.08 13.30 -23.14
N TYR A 204 3.35 13.23 -22.83
CA TYR A 204 4.41 13.56 -23.76
C TYR A 204 5.62 12.66 -23.52
N LYS A 205 6.54 12.65 -24.48
CA LYS A 205 7.84 12.01 -24.33
C LYS A 205 8.90 13.09 -24.29
N ASN A 206 9.87 12.94 -23.40
CA ASN A 206 11.06 13.78 -23.44
C ASN A 206 12.02 13.30 -24.55
N GLU A 207 13.16 13.96 -24.67
CA GLU A 207 14.19 13.72 -25.67
C GLU A 207 14.76 12.29 -25.57
N LEU A 208 14.80 11.73 -24.36
CA LEU A 208 15.23 10.36 -24.08
C LEU A 208 14.14 9.31 -24.34
N GLY A 209 12.93 9.72 -24.72
CA GLY A 209 11.80 8.83 -24.97
C GLY A 209 11.02 8.39 -23.72
N GLU A 210 11.35 8.93 -22.54
CA GLU A 210 10.65 8.68 -21.29
C GLU A 210 9.24 9.29 -21.33
N ILE A 211 8.24 8.48 -20.98
CA ILE A 211 6.84 8.89 -20.99
C ILE A 211 6.57 9.69 -19.72
N LYS A 212 6.26 10.97 -19.88
CA LYS A 212 5.84 11.86 -18.78
C LYS A 212 4.37 12.20 -18.92
N THR A 213 3.71 12.32 -17.76
CA THR A 213 2.28 12.68 -17.68
C THR A 213 2.12 13.84 -16.73
N MET A 214 1.44 14.90 -17.19
CA MET A 214 0.94 15.96 -16.32
C MET A 214 -0.21 15.45 -15.46
N ASP A 215 -0.59 16.24 -14.47
CA ASP A 215 -1.72 15.91 -13.60
C ASP A 215 -3.04 15.89 -14.36
N ASP A 216 -3.93 14.99 -13.94
CA ASP A 216 -5.28 14.91 -14.49
C ASP A 216 -6.07 16.16 -14.06
N TYR A 217 -6.91 16.69 -14.97
CA TYR A 217 -7.62 17.94 -14.76
C TYR A 217 -9.05 17.87 -15.26
N LYS A 218 -9.86 18.80 -14.77
CA LYS A 218 -11.27 18.94 -15.08
C LYS A 218 -11.47 20.20 -15.91
N ILE A 219 -12.12 20.04 -17.06
CA ILE A 219 -12.49 21.15 -17.94
C ILE A 219 -13.87 21.64 -17.52
N ALA A 220 -13.96 22.92 -17.13
CA ALA A 220 -15.22 23.58 -16.85
C ALA A 220 -15.48 24.69 -17.87
N ILE A 221 -16.61 24.60 -18.54
CA ILE A 221 -17.15 25.65 -19.41
C ILE A 221 -18.19 26.39 -18.57
N VAL A 222 -17.89 27.64 -18.24
CA VAL A 222 -18.72 28.49 -17.40
C VAL A 222 -19.52 29.40 -18.31
N GLU A 223 -20.83 29.42 -18.18
CA GLU A 223 -21.72 30.32 -18.92
C GLU A 223 -22.01 31.55 -18.07
N LEU A 224 -21.71 32.72 -18.61
CA LEU A 224 -21.91 34.02 -17.98
C LEU A 224 -23.09 34.76 -18.62
N ASP A 225 -23.78 35.60 -17.86
CA ASP A 225 -24.87 36.44 -18.38
C ASP A 225 -24.36 37.51 -19.36
N SER A 226 -23.22 38.12 -19.05
CA SER A 226 -22.60 39.17 -19.87
C SER A 226 -21.36 38.65 -20.59
N PRO A 227 -21.11 39.07 -21.85
CA PRO A 227 -19.90 38.70 -22.56
C PRO A 227 -18.66 39.28 -21.86
N VAL A 228 -17.57 38.51 -21.87
CA VAL A 228 -16.27 38.89 -21.33
C VAL A 228 -15.23 38.73 -22.44
N SER A 229 -14.28 39.66 -22.51
CA SER A 229 -13.11 39.60 -23.38
C SER A 229 -11.88 40.09 -22.64
N VAL A 230 -10.72 39.61 -23.07
CA VAL A 230 -9.42 40.13 -22.63
C VAL A 230 -8.73 40.67 -23.88
N GLU A 231 -8.52 41.99 -23.92
CA GLU A 231 -7.79 42.63 -25.01
C GLU A 231 -6.29 42.53 -24.79
N PHE A 232 -5.58 41.96 -25.75
CA PHE A 232 -4.12 42.00 -25.78
C PHE A 232 -3.67 43.23 -26.57
N LYS A 233 -3.25 44.28 -25.86
CA LYS A 233 -2.70 45.48 -26.49
C LYS A 233 -1.39 45.12 -27.17
N GLN A 234 -1.36 45.17 -28.49
CA GLN A 234 -0.13 45.14 -29.26
C GLN A 234 0.61 46.46 -29.00
N ILE A 235 1.61 46.44 -28.11
CA ILE A 235 2.52 47.58 -27.98
C ILE A 235 3.35 47.61 -29.26
N LYS A 236 2.92 48.41 -30.24
CA LYS A 236 3.77 48.79 -31.38
C LYS A 236 4.95 49.58 -30.82
N GLY A 237 6.10 48.92 -30.65
CA GLY A 237 7.32 49.59 -30.17
C GLY A 237 8.36 48.70 -29.48
N THR A 238 8.06 47.44 -29.15
CA THR A 238 9.10 46.47 -28.74
C THR A 238 9.67 45.80 -29.98
N GLU A 239 10.46 46.57 -30.75
CA GLU A 239 11.61 45.96 -31.39
C GLU A 239 12.45 45.41 -30.24
N ASP A 240 12.62 44.08 -30.19
CA ASP A 240 13.55 43.43 -29.29
C ASP A 240 14.86 44.20 -29.35
N THR A 241 15.20 44.92 -28.27
CA THR A 241 16.47 45.62 -28.19
C THR A 241 17.54 44.53 -28.27
N PRO A 242 18.36 44.46 -29.33
CA PRO A 242 19.40 43.45 -29.37
C PRO A 242 20.43 43.81 -28.30
N ASP A 243 20.46 43.04 -27.21
CA ASP A 243 21.51 43.04 -26.20
C ASP A 243 22.83 42.49 -26.78
N ASN A 244 23.31 43.09 -27.87
CA ASN A 244 24.64 42.88 -28.42
C ASN A 244 25.21 44.26 -28.74
N ARG A 245 25.70 44.95 -27.71
CA ARG A 245 26.70 46.01 -27.92
C ARG A 245 27.96 45.33 -28.46
N PRO A 246 28.51 45.75 -29.61
CA PRO A 246 29.81 45.26 -30.04
C PRO A 246 30.86 45.72 -29.01
N GLN A 247 31.62 44.77 -28.45
CA GLN A 247 32.87 45.08 -27.75
C GLN A 247 33.75 45.87 -28.73
N THR A 248 34.04 47.13 -28.39
CA THR A 248 35.09 47.90 -29.06
C THR A 248 36.40 47.12 -28.90
N GLN A 249 36.86 46.52 -29.99
CA GLN A 249 38.23 46.01 -30.08
C GLN A 249 39.16 47.21 -29.92
N ILE A 250 39.98 47.17 -28.87
CA ILE A 250 41.10 48.08 -28.71
C ILE A 250 42.18 47.55 -29.65
N SER A 251 42.33 48.17 -30.81
CA SER A 251 43.45 47.92 -31.71
C SER A 251 44.70 48.63 -31.17
N GLY A 252 45.75 47.86 -30.90
CA GLY A 252 47.13 48.35 -30.88
C GLY A 252 47.75 48.34 -32.27
#